data_AF-A0A820JL22-F1
#
_entry.id   AF-A0A820JL22-F1
#
_cell.length_a   1.000
_cell.length_b   1.000
_cell.length_c   1.000
_cell.angle_alpha   90.00
_cell.angle_beta   90.00
_cell.angle_gamma   90.00
#
_symmetry.space_group_name_H-M   'P 1'
#
loop_
_entity.id
_entity.type
_entity.pdbx_description
1 polymer ?
#
loop_
_entity_poly.entity_id
_entity_poly.type
_entity_poly.pdbx_seq_one_letter_code
_entity_poly.pdbx_strand_id
1 'polypeptide(L)'
;MIIPHGTFITLSPVVHQVCSSDFVTDKWLLIMQNSKIKANSADWRNKAFSTFSLLSNLCQLANKTINDAIHHFLLQPFIASNALNESDFDVQLSAILDQFFQSTILYFGLLVETEQILTQ
;
A
#
# COMPACT_ATOMS: atom_id res chain seq x y z
N MET A 1 2.06 -12.00 -29.84
CA MET A 1 2.82 -10.81 -29.42
C MET A 1 3.04 -10.88 -27.92
N ILE A 2 4.27 -10.70 -27.46
CA ILE A 2 4.66 -10.77 -26.03
C ILE A 2 5.47 -9.52 -25.73
N ILE A 3 4.93 -8.62 -24.91
CA ILE A 3 5.55 -7.33 -24.62
C ILE A 3 5.42 -7.06 -23.11
N PRO A 4 6.51 -6.85 -22.35
CA PRO A 4 6.43 -6.49 -20.93
C PRO A 4 5.64 -5.21 -20.72
N HIS A 5 4.74 -5.18 -19.72
CA HIS A 5 3.91 -3.99 -19.43
C HIS A 5 4.75 -2.72 -19.23
N GLY A 6 5.91 -2.84 -18.59
CA GLY A 6 6.83 -1.72 -18.35
C GLY A 6 7.42 -1.06 -19.60
N THR A 7 7.20 -1.61 -20.80
CA THR A 7 7.65 -0.97 -22.05
C THR A 7 6.66 0.05 -22.59
N PHE A 8 5.39 0.02 -22.16
CA PHE A 8 4.34 0.91 -22.65
C PHE A 8 3.49 1.54 -21.54
N ILE A 9 3.67 1.14 -20.27
CA ILE A 9 2.97 1.70 -19.11
C ILE A 9 3.99 2.24 -18.10
N THR A 10 3.62 3.37 -17.48
CA THR A 10 4.24 3.86 -16.25
C THR A 10 3.15 4.02 -15.19
N LEU A 11 3.41 3.54 -13.98
CA LEU A 11 2.50 3.66 -12.84
C LEU A 11 3.10 4.63 -11.82
N SER A 12 2.28 5.53 -11.28
CA SER A 12 2.67 6.50 -10.24
C SER A 12 1.64 6.44 -9.12
N PRO A 13 1.80 5.50 -8.17
CA PRO A 13 0.82 5.31 -7.10
C PRO A 13 0.84 6.50 -6.13
N VAL A 14 -0.34 6.81 -5.57
CA VAL A 14 -0.49 7.79 -4.51
C VAL A 14 -1.00 7.08 -3.26
N VAL A 15 -0.20 7.11 -2.20
CA VAL A 15 -0.61 6.59 -0.89
C VAL A 15 -1.51 7.59 -0.16
N HIS A 16 -2.25 7.12 0.85
CA HIS A 16 -3.12 7.98 1.64
C HIS A 16 -2.34 9.13 2.29
N GLN A 17 -2.90 10.34 2.32
CA GLN A 17 -2.23 11.56 2.79
C GLN A 17 -1.68 11.45 4.23
N VAL A 18 -2.32 10.63 5.07
CA VAL A 18 -1.83 10.35 6.43
C VAL A 18 -0.42 9.76 6.45
N CYS A 19 -0.06 8.98 5.43
CA CYS A 19 1.26 8.37 5.29
C CYS A 19 2.34 9.35 4.85
N SER A 20 1.96 10.57 4.47
CA SER A 20 2.87 11.68 4.18
C SER A 20 2.77 12.79 5.21
N SER A 21 2.04 12.57 6.31
CA SER A 21 1.85 13.54 7.39
C SER A 21 2.89 13.38 8.50
N ASP A 22 2.98 14.36 9.39
CA ASP A 22 3.85 14.29 10.56
C ASP A 22 3.55 13.09 11.46
N PHE A 23 2.32 12.55 11.44
CA PHE A 23 1.86 11.48 12.32
C PHE A 23 2.61 10.15 12.20
N VAL A 24 3.32 9.94 11.08
CA VAL A 24 4.12 8.73 10.85
C VAL A 24 5.62 8.95 11.02
N THR A 25 6.04 10.18 11.33
CA THR A 25 7.46 10.53 11.46
C THR A 25 8.03 10.12 12.81
N ASP A 26 9.31 9.76 12.85
CA ASP A 26 10.02 9.43 14.10
C ASP A 26 9.96 10.57 15.12
N LYS A 27 9.98 11.82 14.64
CA LYS A 27 9.83 13.02 15.48
C LYS A 27 8.50 13.01 16.22
N TRP A 28 7.40 12.74 15.53
CA TRP A 28 6.08 12.68 16.16
C TRP A 28 5.98 11.51 17.14
N LEU A 29 6.48 10.33 16.75
CA LEU A 29 6.51 9.16 17.61
C LEU A 29 7.28 9.43 18.91
N LEU A 30 8.43 10.11 18.84
CA LEU A 30 9.19 10.51 20.02
C LEU A 30 8.42 11.47 20.92
N ILE A 31 7.70 12.45 20.36
CA ILE A 31 6.84 13.37 21.13
C ILE A 31 5.75 12.57 21.86
N MET A 32 5.09 11.63 21.18
CA MET A 32 4.04 10.81 21.77
C MET A 32 4.58 9.89 22.87
N GLN A 33 5.78 9.32 22.70
CA GLN A 33 6.43 8.50 23.71
C GLN A 33 6.71 9.28 25.00
N ASN A 34 7.15 10.53 24.87
CA ASN A 34 7.48 11.40 26.00
C ASN A 34 6.25 12.10 26.63
N SER A 35 5.09 12.04 25.97
CA SER A 35 3.85 12.68 26.44
C SER A 35 3.01 11.79 27.36
N LYS A 36 3.47 10.58 27.71
CA LYS A 36 2.76 9.63 28.57
C LYS A 36 2.55 10.19 29.98
N ILE A 37 1.36 9.95 30.55
CA ILE A 37 0.99 10.41 31.90
C ILE A 37 0.78 9.22 32.82
N LYS A 38 1.52 9.21 33.94
CA LYS A 38 1.48 8.10 34.93
C LYS A 38 0.14 7.99 35.68
N ALA A 39 -0.57 9.09 35.89
CA ALA A 39 -1.69 9.17 36.84
C ALA A 39 -3.07 8.85 36.25
N ASN A 40 -3.20 8.67 34.93
CA ASN A 40 -4.49 8.41 34.29
C ASN A 40 -4.37 7.45 33.11
N SER A 41 -4.63 6.16 33.34
CA SER A 41 -4.56 5.13 32.30
C SER A 41 -5.57 5.33 31.16
N ALA A 42 -6.65 6.08 31.37
CA ALA A 42 -7.63 6.40 30.34
C ALA A 42 -7.22 7.59 29.44
N ASP A 43 -6.13 8.30 29.78
CA ASP A 43 -5.63 9.38 28.95
C ASP A 43 -5.13 8.86 27.60
N TRP A 44 -5.64 9.42 26.50
CA TRP A 44 -5.31 8.98 25.15
C TRP A 44 -3.80 9.00 24.86
N ARG A 45 -3.04 9.91 25.50
CA ARG A 45 -1.58 10.01 25.35
C ARG A 45 -0.85 8.74 25.75
N ASN A 46 -1.45 7.93 26.64
CA ASN A 46 -0.87 6.65 27.05
C ASN A 46 -0.95 5.57 25.96
N LYS A 47 -1.90 5.69 25.02
CA LYS A 47 -2.03 4.82 23.84
C LYS A 47 -1.49 5.48 22.56
N ALA A 48 -1.30 6.79 22.55
CA ALA A 48 -0.92 7.54 21.38
C ALA A 48 0.33 6.98 20.68
N PHE A 49 1.40 6.70 21.44
CA PHE A 49 2.62 6.13 20.86
C PHE A 49 2.37 4.84 20.09
N SER A 50 1.67 3.86 20.69
CA SER A 50 1.40 2.59 20.02
C SER A 50 0.45 2.75 18.84
N THR A 51 -0.56 3.62 18.95
CA THR A 51 -1.48 3.92 17.84
C THR A 51 -0.77 4.56 16.65
N PHE A 52 0.06 5.59 16.88
CA PHE A 52 0.80 6.24 15.79
C PHE A 52 1.95 5.37 15.26
N SER A 53 2.56 4.54 16.10
CA SER A 53 3.54 3.54 15.64
C SER A 53 2.88 2.50 14.74
N LEU A 54 1.69 2.02 15.08
CA LEU A 54 0.91 1.12 14.22
C LEU A 54 0.59 1.79 12.89
N LEU A 55 0.14 3.05 12.91
CA LEU A 55 -0.11 3.82 11.69
C LEU A 55 1.13 3.95 10.81
N SER A 56 2.29 4.26 11.40
CA SER A 56 3.57 4.32 10.67
C SER A 56 3.91 2.99 10.01
N ASN A 57 3.80 1.88 10.74
CA ASN A 57 4.03 0.54 10.21
C ASN A 57 3.06 0.18 9.07
N LEU A 58 1.77 0.49 9.22
CA LEU A 58 0.75 0.25 8.18
C LEU A 58 1.05 1.07 6.92
N CYS A 59 1.49 2.31 7.05
CA CYS A 59 1.89 3.15 5.92
C CYS A 59 3.14 2.61 5.20
N GLN A 60 4.14 2.13 5.95
CA GLN A 60 5.32 1.49 5.38
C GLN A 60 4.95 0.19 4.66
N LEU A 61 4.09 -0.63 5.27
CA LEU A 61 3.58 -1.86 4.68
C LEU A 61 2.82 -1.56 3.38
N ALA A 62 1.91 -0.59 3.38
CA ALA A 62 1.15 -0.20 2.19
C ALA A 62 2.08 0.23 1.05
N ASN A 63 3.05 1.10 1.34
CA ASN A 63 4.02 1.55 0.34
C ASN A 63 4.84 0.39 -0.22
N LYS A 64 5.30 -0.52 0.65
CA LYS A 64 6.04 -1.71 0.22
C LYS A 64 5.19 -2.63 -0.65
N THR A 65 3.97 -2.96 -0.22
CA THR A 65 3.04 -3.82 -0.96
C THR A 65 2.76 -3.25 -2.36
N ILE A 66 2.49 -1.95 -2.47
CA ILE A 66 2.24 -1.29 -3.75
C ILE A 66 3.48 -1.33 -4.65
N ASN A 67 4.65 -0.98 -4.13
CA ASN A 67 5.88 -0.96 -4.94
C ASN A 67 6.28 -2.37 -5.41
N ASP A 68 6.15 -3.39 -4.55
CA ASP A 68 6.45 -4.78 -4.90
C ASP A 68 5.47 -5.30 -5.96
N ALA A 69 4.18 -4.94 -5.85
CA ALA A 69 3.14 -5.29 -6.81
C ALA A 69 3.37 -4.62 -8.17
N ILE A 70 3.67 -3.31 -8.19
CA ILE A 70 4.00 -2.57 -9.42
C ILE A 70 5.23 -3.18 -10.08
N HIS A 71 6.29 -3.46 -9.32
CA HIS A 71 7.51 -4.06 -9.86
C HIS A 71 7.21 -5.40 -10.54
N HIS A 72 6.45 -6.28 -9.89
CA HIS A 72 6.04 -7.55 -10.49
C HIS A 72 5.17 -7.35 -11.73
N PHE A 73 4.19 -6.46 -11.69
CA PHE A 73 3.28 -6.19 -12.80
C PHE A 73 4.02 -5.71 -14.05
N LEU A 74 4.94 -4.76 -13.90
CA LEU A 74 5.69 -4.19 -15.00
C LEU A 74 6.63 -5.22 -15.67
N LEU A 75 7.08 -6.23 -14.92
CA LEU A 75 7.84 -7.37 -15.46
C LEU A 75 6.97 -8.41 -16.17
N GLN A 76 5.67 -8.49 -15.86
CA GLN A 76 4.79 -9.44 -16.53
C GLN A 76 4.60 -9.05 -18.01
N PRO A 77 4.56 -10.03 -18.93
CA PRO A 77 4.24 -9.77 -20.32
C PRO A 77 2.73 -9.61 -20.53
N PHE A 78 2.37 -8.64 -21.38
CA PHE A 78 1.11 -8.65 -22.11
C PHE A 78 1.20 -9.66 -23.25
N ILE A 79 0.24 -10.60 -23.30
CA ILE A 79 0.21 -11.71 -24.27
C ILE A 79 -1.05 -11.61 -25.12
N ALA A 80 -0.89 -11.48 -26.44
CA ALA A 80 -1.97 -11.54 -27.40
C ALA A 80 -1.65 -12.52 -28.55
N SER A 81 -2.63 -13.31 -28.98
CA SER A 81 -2.51 -14.27 -30.09
C SER A 81 -2.25 -13.60 -31.44
N ASN A 82 -2.77 -12.40 -31.62
CA ASN A 82 -2.72 -11.61 -32.83
C ASN A 82 -2.48 -10.14 -32.49
N ALA A 83 -2.17 -9.32 -33.50
CA ALA A 83 -2.20 -7.87 -33.34
C ALA A 83 -3.63 -7.44 -32.98
N LEU A 84 -3.75 -6.68 -31.89
CA LEU A 84 -5.01 -6.09 -31.45
C LEU A 84 -5.19 -4.75 -32.15
N ASN A 85 -6.43 -4.38 -32.43
CA ASN A 85 -6.75 -2.98 -32.69
C ASN A 85 -6.72 -2.21 -31.36
N GLU A 86 -6.73 -0.87 -31.45
CA GLU A 86 -6.66 0.02 -30.29
C GLU A 86 -7.77 -0.24 -29.27
N SER A 87 -9.02 -0.38 -29.72
CA SER A 87 -10.16 -0.64 -28.84
C SER A 87 -10.04 -1.96 -28.07
N ASP A 88 -9.62 -3.04 -28.75
CA ASP A 88 -9.45 -4.34 -28.12
C ASP A 88 -8.27 -4.33 -27.13
N PHE A 89 -7.21 -3.61 -27.47
CA PHE A 89 -6.07 -3.40 -26.58
C PHE A 89 -6.49 -2.64 -25.32
N ASP A 90 -7.22 -1.53 -25.46
CA ASP A 90 -7.65 -0.70 -24.33
C ASP A 90 -8.59 -1.45 -23.39
N VAL A 91 -9.54 -2.23 -23.93
CA VAL A 91 -10.46 -3.05 -23.14
C VAL A 91 -9.70 -4.12 -22.35
N GLN A 92 -8.78 -4.84 -23.01
CA GLN A 92 -7.98 -5.87 -22.34
C GLN A 92 -7.06 -5.26 -21.28
N LEU A 93 -6.39 -4.15 -21.61
CA LEU A 93 -5.50 -3.47 -20.69
C LEU A 93 -6.24 -2.94 -19.47
N SER A 94 -7.43 -2.36 -19.66
CA SER A 94 -8.26 -1.88 -18.56
C SER A 94 -8.65 -3.02 -17.62
N ALA A 95 -9.08 -4.16 -18.15
CA ALA A 95 -9.40 -5.33 -17.33
C ALA A 95 -8.18 -5.87 -16.55
N ILE A 96 -7.01 -5.88 -17.18
CA ILE A 96 -5.74 -6.27 -16.55
C ILE A 96 -5.37 -5.31 -15.41
N LEU A 97 -5.51 -4.00 -15.63
CA LEU A 97 -5.25 -2.98 -14.62
C LEU A 97 -6.24 -3.07 -13.45
N ASP A 98 -7.52 -3.28 -13.74
CA ASP A 98 -8.55 -3.47 -12.71
C ASP A 98 -8.23 -4.69 -11.84
N GLN A 99 -7.86 -5.82 -12.44
CA GLN A 99 -7.44 -7.01 -11.70
C GLN A 99 -6.19 -6.74 -10.86
N PHE A 100 -5.21 -6.04 -11.41
CA PHE A 100 -3.99 -5.66 -10.71
C PHE A 100 -4.31 -4.79 -9.47
N PHE A 101 -5.16 -3.77 -9.62
CA PHE A 101 -5.55 -2.90 -8.51
C PHE A 101 -6.34 -3.65 -7.43
N GLN A 102 -7.34 -4.43 -7.82
CA GLN A 102 -8.17 -5.19 -6.86
C GLN A 102 -7.36 -6.23 -6.10
N SER A 103 -6.49 -6.98 -6.78
CA SER A 103 -5.63 -7.97 -6.12
C SER A 103 -4.65 -7.30 -5.15
N THR A 104 -4.04 -6.17 -5.53
CA THR A 104 -3.12 -5.42 -4.65
C THR A 104 -3.84 -4.94 -3.38
N ILE A 105 -5.07 -4.41 -3.51
CA ILE A 105 -5.88 -3.99 -2.36
C ILE A 105 -6.24 -5.17 -1.47
N LEU A 106 -6.68 -6.29 -2.07
CA LEU A 106 -7.03 -7.51 -1.34
C LEU A 106 -5.84 -8.06 -0.55
N TYR A 107 -4.67 -8.19 -1.18
CA TYR A 107 -3.48 -8.69 -0.51
C TYR A 107 -3.02 -7.79 0.63
N PHE A 108 -3.08 -6.46 0.46
CA PHE A 108 -2.80 -5.55 1.56
C PHE A 108 -3.79 -5.76 2.72
N GLY A 109 -5.10 -5.86 2.43
CA GLY A 109 -6.12 -6.14 3.45
C GLY A 109 -5.84 -7.42 4.25
N LEU A 110 -5.51 -8.51 3.54
CA LEU A 110 -5.16 -9.79 4.17
C LEU A 110 -3.92 -9.69 5.08
N LEU A 111 -2.89 -8.94 4.66
CA LEU A 111 -1.70 -8.72 5.49
C LEU A 111 -2.05 -7.99 6.80
N VAL A 112 -2.89 -6.95 6.72
CA VAL A 112 -3.33 -6.20 7.90
C VAL A 112 -4.13 -7.08 8.87
N GLU A 113 -5.01 -7.93 8.36
CA GLU A 113 -5.78 -8.88 9.18
C GLU A 113 -4.86 -9.88 9.90
N THR A 114 -3.84 -10.42 9.21
CA THR A 114 -2.90 -11.36 9.84
C THR A 114 -2.07 -10.72 10.95
N GLU A 115 -1.63 -9.47 10.78
CA GLU A 115 -0.89 -8.73 11.80
C GLU A 115 -1.75 -8.41 13.04
N GLN A 116 -3.05 -8.14 12.85
CA GLN A 116 -4.00 -7.96 13.96
C GLN A 116 -4.25 -9.23 14.77
N ILE A 117 -4.15 -10.41 14.15
CA ILE A 117 -4.30 -11.69 14.83
C ILE A 117 -3.05 -12.04 15.66
N LEU A 118 -1.86 -11.67 15.18
CA LEU A 118 -0.59 -11.95 15.85
C LEU A 118 -0.27 -11.00 17.02
N THR A 119 -1.01 -9.90 17.14
CA THR A 119 -0.83 -8.87 18.19
C THR A 119 -1.89 -8.92 19.31
N GLN A 120 -2.80 -9.90 19.28
CA GLN A 120 -3.70 -10.28 20.39
C GLN A 120 -3.11 -11.37 21.27
#